data_AF-A0AAD5A979-F1
#
_entry.id   AF-A0AAD5A979-F1
#
_cell.length_a   1.000
_cell.length_b   1.000
_cell.length_c   1.000
_cell.angle_alpha   90.00
_cell.angle_beta   90.00
_cell.angle_gamma   90.00
#
_symmetry.space_group_name_H-M   'P 1'
#
loop_
_entity.id
_entity.type
_entity.pdbx_description
1 polymer ?
#
loop_
_entity_poly.entity_id
_entity_poly.type
_entity_poly.pdbx_seq_one_letter_code
_entity_poly.pdbx_strand_id
1 'polypeptide(L)'
;MSDLTQDVVELVWGKQASSSGVSASLFRRWTQGFVFSETEHSALEQFEGGPCAVIAPVQAFLLKNILFNMEGLNWRNISEEEQRSALCSTLTEILVSACIGKTHSFCLATWAPSKSTDENRDIAEDHTEPESSQNTHTQQQQQSTALAAEEFGFERFHSMVHKRTLKTVPELKEIIISLYDTWRNKFGVLLFLYSVILTKGIENIKNEIEDTLEPLIDPVYGHGSQSLINLLVTGHAVSNVWDGDRECSGMKLYGIHEQASVGFLTLMESLRYCKVGSFLKSPKFPIWILGSETHLSVFFTKEMSLVAPESPSEQARRVFQTFDPEDNGFIPDTLLEDVMKALDLVSEPEYVNLMKTKLDPEGLGIILLGPFLLEFFPDQDSGIPDSFPVYHYNGLKQSNHNEKVSYVEGTALVLGFEDPMVRTDDTPIKRCLQTKWSYIELLWTTERSPSLN
;
A
#
# COMPACT_ATOMS: atom_id res chain seq x y z
N MET A 1 -15.38 20.71 -17.04
CA MET A 1 -14.77 20.10 -15.85
C MET A 1 -14.65 21.21 -14.80
N SER A 2 -14.90 20.97 -13.52
CA SER A 2 -14.66 22.01 -12.49
C SER A 2 -13.15 22.19 -12.27
N ASP A 3 -12.69 23.36 -11.85
CA ASP A 3 -11.26 23.64 -11.59
C ASP A 3 -10.64 22.58 -10.65
N LEU A 4 -11.37 22.23 -9.59
CA LEU A 4 -10.95 21.20 -8.65
C LEU A 4 -10.78 19.81 -9.31
N THR A 5 -11.70 19.45 -10.21
CA THR A 5 -11.62 18.17 -10.93
C THR A 5 -10.42 18.18 -11.88
N GLN A 6 -10.12 19.32 -12.49
CA GLN A 6 -8.95 19.47 -13.35
C GLN A 6 -7.65 19.28 -12.55
N ASP A 7 -7.50 19.91 -11.38
CA ASP A 7 -6.31 19.76 -10.55
C ASP A 7 -6.06 18.31 -10.11
N VAL A 8 -7.13 17.58 -9.75
CA VAL A 8 -7.03 16.15 -9.42
C VAL A 8 -6.60 15.35 -10.65
N VAL A 9 -7.17 15.65 -11.82
CA VAL A 9 -6.81 14.97 -13.07
C VAL A 9 -5.33 15.19 -13.41
N GLU A 10 -4.84 16.42 -13.31
CA GLU A 10 -3.46 16.74 -13.63
C GLU A 10 -2.48 16.09 -12.65
N LEU A 11 -2.80 16.04 -11.35
CA LEU A 11 -1.99 15.36 -10.35
C LEU A 11 -1.95 13.84 -10.59
N VAL A 12 -3.09 13.23 -10.93
CA VAL A 12 -3.20 11.77 -11.02
C VAL A 12 -2.72 11.24 -12.37
N TRP A 13 -3.09 11.89 -13.46
CA TRP A 13 -2.88 11.38 -14.83
C TRP A 13 -1.92 12.25 -15.65
N GLY A 14 -1.45 13.36 -15.09
CA GLY A 14 -0.52 14.28 -15.74
C GLY A 14 -1.22 15.41 -16.50
N LYS A 15 -0.47 16.49 -16.75
CA LYS A 15 -0.99 17.70 -17.42
C LYS A 15 -1.51 17.44 -18.83
N GLN A 16 -0.94 16.48 -19.55
CA GLN A 16 -1.41 16.16 -20.88
C GLN A 16 -2.81 15.55 -20.85
N ALA A 17 -3.15 14.80 -19.80
CA ALA A 17 -4.44 14.14 -19.65
C ALA A 17 -5.62 15.12 -19.60
N SER A 18 -5.43 16.34 -19.09
CA SER A 18 -6.49 17.37 -19.09
C SER A 18 -6.75 17.95 -20.48
N SER A 19 -5.80 17.81 -21.41
CA SER A 19 -5.88 18.37 -22.77
C SER A 19 -6.16 17.34 -23.87
N SER A 20 -5.60 16.13 -23.76
CA SER A 20 -5.69 15.07 -24.78
C SER A 20 -6.35 13.79 -24.27
N GLY A 21 -6.76 13.77 -22.99
CA GLY A 21 -7.20 12.55 -22.32
C GLY A 21 -6.05 11.56 -22.11
N VAL A 22 -6.42 10.40 -21.58
CA VAL A 22 -5.53 9.24 -21.39
C VAL A 22 -6.00 8.12 -22.32
N SER A 23 -5.13 7.20 -22.70
CA SER A 23 -5.54 6.05 -23.51
C SER A 23 -6.71 5.30 -22.85
N ALA A 24 -7.72 4.96 -23.64
CA ALA A 24 -8.95 4.34 -23.13
C ALA A 24 -8.66 3.01 -22.42
N SER A 25 -7.68 2.24 -22.93
CA SER A 25 -7.20 1.02 -22.29
C SER A 25 -6.58 1.28 -20.92
N LEU A 26 -5.74 2.31 -20.78
CA LEU A 26 -5.13 2.65 -19.49
C LEU A 26 -6.18 3.10 -18.48
N PHE A 27 -7.09 3.99 -18.88
CA PHE A 27 -8.16 4.46 -18.01
C PHE A 27 -9.06 3.30 -17.55
N ARG A 28 -9.46 2.40 -18.48
CA ARG A 28 -10.32 1.25 -18.19
C ARG A 28 -9.81 0.38 -17.04
N ARG A 29 -8.49 0.15 -16.97
CA ARG A 29 -7.86 -0.65 -15.91
C ARG A 29 -8.21 -0.15 -14.51
N TRP A 30 -8.31 1.17 -14.35
CA TRP A 30 -8.61 1.84 -13.07
C TRP A 30 -10.11 1.97 -12.77
N THR A 31 -10.99 1.59 -13.69
CA THR A 31 -12.45 1.77 -13.52
C THR A 31 -13.13 0.66 -12.70
N GLN A 32 -12.39 -0.29 -12.12
CA GLN A 32 -13.00 -1.29 -11.24
C GLN A 32 -13.43 -0.72 -9.87
N GLY A 33 -14.30 -1.45 -9.18
CA GLY A 33 -14.58 -1.24 -7.76
C GLY A 33 -13.79 -2.20 -6.89
N PHE A 34 -14.06 -2.15 -5.58
CA PHE A 34 -13.59 -3.14 -4.62
C PHE A 34 -14.51 -4.37 -4.63
N VAL A 35 -14.06 -5.44 -5.28
CA VAL A 35 -14.82 -6.68 -5.42
C VAL A 35 -14.14 -7.76 -4.59
N PHE A 36 -14.90 -8.48 -3.78
CA PHE A 36 -14.39 -9.60 -3.00
C PHE A 36 -14.32 -10.87 -3.85
N SER A 37 -13.31 -11.69 -3.62
CA SER A 37 -13.16 -13.02 -4.22
C SER A 37 -14.26 -13.96 -3.74
N GLU A 38 -14.82 -14.74 -4.66
CA GLU A 38 -15.80 -15.79 -4.34
C GLU A 38 -15.16 -17.01 -3.63
N THR A 39 -13.83 -17.13 -3.67
CA THR A 39 -13.12 -18.24 -3.00
C THR A 39 -12.48 -17.86 -1.69
N GLU A 40 -12.16 -16.59 -1.49
CA GLU A 40 -11.64 -16.04 -0.24
C GLU A 40 -12.40 -14.76 0.07
N HIS A 41 -13.40 -14.85 0.93
CA HIS A 41 -14.35 -13.76 1.16
C HIS A 41 -13.75 -12.54 1.88
N SER A 42 -12.50 -12.60 2.31
CA SER A 42 -11.74 -11.44 2.82
C SER A 42 -10.71 -10.89 1.82
N ALA A 43 -10.58 -11.49 0.65
CA ALA A 43 -9.62 -11.09 -0.38
C ALA A 43 -10.30 -10.22 -1.45
N LEU A 44 -9.70 -9.10 -1.81
CA LEU A 44 -10.15 -8.27 -2.93
C LEU A 44 -9.60 -8.81 -4.26
N GLU A 45 -10.36 -8.65 -5.34
CA GLU A 45 -9.90 -8.98 -6.69
C GLU A 45 -9.38 -7.74 -7.44
N GLN A 46 -8.35 -7.98 -8.25
CA GLN A 46 -7.84 -7.05 -9.24
C GLN A 46 -8.03 -7.66 -10.61
N PHE A 47 -8.61 -6.89 -11.53
CA PHE A 47 -8.96 -7.36 -12.87
C PHE A 47 -7.82 -7.14 -13.87
N GLU A 48 -7.10 -6.03 -13.75
CA GLU A 48 -6.02 -5.66 -14.68
C GLU A 48 -4.86 -5.01 -13.92
N GLY A 49 -3.67 -4.91 -14.54
CA GLY A 49 -2.50 -4.27 -13.93
C GLY A 49 -2.65 -2.74 -13.77
N GLY A 50 -2.14 -2.19 -12.67
CA GLY A 50 -2.19 -0.74 -12.38
C GLY A 50 -2.86 -0.40 -11.04
N PRO A 51 -4.16 -0.70 -10.85
CA PRO A 51 -4.92 -0.35 -9.65
C PRO A 51 -4.43 -0.99 -8.35
N CYS A 52 -3.48 -1.93 -8.43
CA CYS A 52 -2.79 -2.54 -7.29
C CYS A 52 -2.25 -1.49 -6.29
N ALA A 53 -1.84 -0.30 -6.75
CA ALA A 53 -1.38 0.80 -5.90
C ALA A 53 -2.44 1.34 -4.93
N VAL A 54 -3.72 1.02 -5.16
CA VAL A 54 -4.83 1.30 -4.24
C VAL A 54 -5.36 0.02 -3.61
N ILE A 55 -5.52 -1.05 -4.40
CA ILE A 55 -6.11 -2.31 -3.92
C ILE A 55 -5.22 -3.01 -2.90
N ALA A 56 -3.90 -3.07 -3.11
CA ALA A 56 -3.00 -3.75 -2.19
C ALA A 56 -2.91 -3.05 -0.81
N PRO A 57 -2.79 -1.70 -0.72
CA PRO A 57 -2.96 -1.01 0.55
C PRO A 57 -4.32 -1.25 1.21
N VAL A 58 -5.42 -1.15 0.46
CA VAL A 58 -6.76 -1.43 1.00
C VAL A 58 -6.86 -2.87 1.51
N GLN A 59 -6.33 -3.85 0.78
CA GLN A 59 -6.28 -5.25 1.23
C GLN A 59 -5.46 -5.42 2.51
N ALA A 60 -4.31 -4.76 2.62
CA ALA A 60 -3.46 -4.85 3.80
C ALA A 60 -4.18 -4.30 5.05
N PHE A 61 -4.81 -3.12 4.95
CA PHE A 61 -5.61 -2.57 6.06
C PHE A 61 -6.89 -3.38 6.33
N LEU A 62 -7.49 -3.98 5.30
CA LEU A 62 -8.63 -4.88 5.43
C LEU A 62 -8.26 -6.12 6.25
N LEU A 63 -7.14 -6.78 5.91
CA LEU A 63 -6.58 -7.88 6.69
C LEU A 63 -6.26 -7.45 8.13
N LYS A 64 -5.68 -6.27 8.32
CA LYS A 64 -5.40 -5.72 9.64
C LYS A 64 -6.67 -5.63 10.49
N ASN A 65 -7.75 -5.10 9.90
CA ASN A 65 -9.03 -4.96 10.59
C ASN A 65 -9.67 -6.32 10.89
N ILE A 66 -9.68 -7.25 9.93
CA ILE A 66 -10.29 -8.58 10.09
C ILE A 66 -9.51 -9.43 11.11
N LEU A 67 -8.17 -9.39 11.09
CA LEU A 67 -7.33 -10.27 11.89
C LEU A 67 -7.13 -9.78 13.33
N PHE A 68 -7.09 -8.47 13.55
CA PHE A 68 -6.66 -7.90 14.83
C PHE A 68 -7.66 -6.98 15.51
N ASN A 69 -8.66 -6.45 14.78
CA ASN A 69 -9.65 -5.52 15.34
C ASN A 69 -11.06 -6.13 15.46
N MET A 70 -11.33 -7.23 14.74
CA MET A 70 -12.61 -7.93 14.77
C MET A 70 -12.44 -9.28 15.46
N GLU A 71 -13.16 -9.49 16.55
CA GLU A 71 -13.07 -10.73 17.34
C GLU A 71 -13.98 -11.83 16.77
N GLY A 72 -13.52 -13.09 16.85
CA GLY A 72 -14.35 -14.27 16.57
C GLY A 72 -14.62 -14.59 15.09
N LEU A 73 -14.03 -13.84 14.15
CA LEU A 73 -14.25 -14.07 12.73
C LEU A 73 -13.53 -15.31 12.20
N ASN A 74 -14.21 -16.03 11.29
CA ASN A 74 -13.50 -16.86 10.32
C ASN A 74 -12.92 -15.95 9.24
N TRP A 75 -11.70 -15.47 9.47
CA TRP A 75 -11.06 -14.45 8.65
C TRP A 75 -10.96 -14.77 7.14
N ARG A 76 -11.01 -16.05 6.73
CA ARG A 76 -11.05 -16.45 5.31
C ARG A 76 -12.45 -16.40 4.71
N ASN A 77 -13.44 -16.75 5.53
CA ASN A 77 -14.84 -16.89 5.12
C ASN A 77 -15.73 -15.98 5.97
N ILE A 78 -15.64 -14.68 5.69
CA ILE A 78 -16.50 -13.66 6.30
C ILE A 78 -17.81 -13.51 5.50
N SER A 79 -18.89 -13.20 6.18
CA SER A 79 -20.22 -12.93 5.60
C SER A 79 -20.24 -11.60 4.84
N GLU A 80 -21.26 -11.37 4.00
CA GLU A 80 -21.43 -10.10 3.27
C GLU A 80 -21.56 -8.88 4.20
N GLU A 81 -22.17 -9.05 5.37
CA GLU A 81 -22.28 -7.98 6.38
C GLU A 81 -20.92 -7.66 7.00
N GLU A 82 -20.12 -8.68 7.28
CA GLU A 82 -18.74 -8.52 7.76
C GLU A 82 -17.83 -7.92 6.68
N GLN A 83 -17.98 -8.32 5.41
CA GLN A 83 -17.30 -7.69 4.27
C GLN A 83 -17.62 -6.21 4.19
N ARG A 84 -18.90 -5.85 4.29
CA ARG A 84 -19.36 -4.46 4.27
C ARG A 84 -18.74 -3.67 5.42
N SER A 85 -18.82 -4.20 6.64
CA SER A 85 -18.27 -3.56 7.84
C SER A 85 -16.75 -3.37 7.73
N ALA A 86 -16.04 -4.43 7.34
CA ALA A 86 -14.59 -4.44 7.22
C ALA A 86 -14.09 -3.47 6.13
N LEU A 87 -14.71 -3.47 4.94
CA LEU A 87 -14.36 -2.54 3.87
C LEU A 87 -14.62 -1.09 4.29
N CYS A 88 -15.80 -0.79 4.83
CA CYS A 88 -16.14 0.58 5.23
C CYS A 88 -15.23 1.10 6.36
N SER A 89 -14.90 0.24 7.33
CA SER A 89 -13.93 0.56 8.40
C SER A 89 -12.55 0.86 7.80
N THR A 90 -12.10 0.05 6.85
CA THR A 90 -10.82 0.17 6.16
C THR A 90 -10.70 1.47 5.36
N LEU A 91 -11.71 1.78 4.53
CA LEU A 91 -11.72 3.02 3.75
C LEU A 91 -11.76 4.26 4.66
N THR A 92 -12.52 4.19 5.77
CA THR A 92 -12.55 5.25 6.78
C THR A 92 -11.17 5.46 7.40
N GLU A 93 -10.50 4.38 7.79
CA GLU A 93 -9.18 4.46 8.45
C GLU A 93 -8.13 5.11 7.56
N ILE A 94 -8.05 4.71 6.28
CA ILE A 94 -7.12 5.29 5.32
C ILE A 94 -7.42 6.78 5.09
N LEU A 95 -8.70 7.17 4.99
CA LEU A 95 -9.09 8.58 4.88
C LEU A 95 -8.75 9.39 6.13
N VAL A 96 -8.87 8.80 7.32
CA VAL A 96 -8.43 9.40 8.59
C VAL A 96 -6.92 9.59 8.61
N SER A 97 -6.16 8.60 8.15
CA SER A 97 -4.69 8.67 8.05
C SER A 97 -4.23 9.78 7.11
N ALA A 98 -4.91 9.96 5.97
CA ALA A 98 -4.59 11.01 5.00
C ALA A 98 -4.99 12.43 5.46
N CYS A 99 -5.79 12.57 6.52
CA CYS A 99 -6.29 13.86 6.99
C CYS A 99 -5.23 14.61 7.79
N ILE A 100 -4.91 15.83 7.36
CA ILE A 100 -3.86 16.65 7.99
C ILE A 100 -4.43 17.36 9.22
N GLY A 101 -3.75 17.21 10.37
CA GLY A 101 -3.94 18.03 11.56
C GLY A 101 -5.29 17.82 12.28
N LYS A 102 -5.53 18.65 13.30
CA LYS A 102 -6.74 18.58 14.16
C LYS A 102 -8.02 19.10 13.47
N THR A 103 -7.96 19.45 12.19
CA THR A 103 -9.10 20.07 11.48
C THR A 103 -10.20 19.07 11.13
N HIS A 104 -9.91 17.77 11.11
CA HIS A 104 -10.87 16.67 10.87
C HIS A 104 -11.84 16.88 9.69
N SER A 105 -11.39 17.58 8.64
CA SER A 105 -12.19 17.83 7.44
C SER A 105 -11.86 16.79 6.37
N PHE A 106 -12.89 16.11 5.86
CA PHE A 106 -12.75 15.05 4.84
C PHE A 106 -13.43 15.49 3.55
N CYS A 107 -12.85 15.12 2.42
CA CYS A 107 -13.38 15.48 1.10
C CYS A 107 -13.57 14.20 0.27
N LEU A 108 -14.81 13.80 0.05
CA LEU A 108 -15.14 12.62 -0.75
C LEU A 108 -15.42 13.00 -2.20
N ALA A 109 -14.88 12.22 -3.13
CA ALA A 109 -15.28 12.23 -4.52
C ALA A 109 -16.51 11.34 -4.69
N THR A 110 -17.62 11.93 -5.12
CA THR A 110 -18.86 11.23 -5.40
C THR A 110 -19.19 11.32 -6.88
N TRP A 111 -19.72 10.24 -7.44
CA TRP A 111 -20.14 10.19 -8.83
C TRP A 111 -21.66 10.03 -8.90
N ALA A 112 -22.33 10.99 -9.54
CA ALA A 112 -23.76 10.91 -9.77
C ALA A 112 -23.99 10.53 -11.24
N PRO A 113 -24.38 9.29 -11.55
CA PRO A 113 -24.80 8.96 -12.91
C PRO A 113 -26.02 9.81 -13.24
N SER A 114 -25.95 10.57 -14.34
CA SER A 114 -27.13 11.26 -14.87
C SER A 114 -28.23 10.22 -15.03
N LYS A 115 -29.40 10.41 -14.39
CA LYS A 115 -30.59 9.61 -14.68
C LYS A 115 -30.79 9.65 -16.18
N SER A 116 -30.66 8.50 -16.86
CA SER A 116 -31.08 8.39 -18.24
C SER A 116 -32.56 8.74 -18.27
N THR A 117 -32.91 9.81 -18.97
CA THR A 117 -34.28 10.07 -19.40
C THR A 117 -34.61 9.05 -20.49
N ASP A 118 -34.85 7.80 -20.10
CA ASP A 118 -35.65 6.85 -20.88
C ASP A 118 -37.10 6.97 -20.42
N GLU A 119 -37.65 8.18 -20.55
CA GLU A 119 -39.08 8.38 -20.68
C GLU A 119 -39.36 8.74 -22.13
N ASN A 120 -39.59 7.72 -22.96
CA ASN A 120 -40.41 7.91 -24.15
C ASN A 120 -41.28 6.67 -24.44
N ARG A 121 -42.51 6.79 -23.94
CA ARG A 121 -43.79 6.66 -24.67
C ARG A 121 -44.29 5.26 -25.05
N ASP A 122 -45.35 4.92 -24.32
CA ASP A 122 -46.44 4.02 -24.71
C ASP A 122 -46.89 4.19 -26.16
N ILE A 123 -47.12 3.06 -26.83
CA ILE A 123 -48.34 2.84 -27.64
C ILE A 123 -48.80 1.40 -27.35
N ALA A 124 -49.92 1.29 -26.65
CA ALA A 124 -50.75 0.10 -26.63
C ALA A 124 -51.59 0.08 -27.91
N GLU A 125 -51.66 -1.05 -28.61
CA GLU A 125 -52.90 -1.50 -29.24
C GLU A 125 -52.87 -3.02 -29.54
N ASP A 126 -54.03 -3.59 -29.25
CA ASP A 126 -54.53 -4.96 -29.19
C ASP A 126 -54.45 -5.74 -30.52
N HIS A 127 -54.18 -7.07 -30.45
CA HIS A 127 -55.04 -8.16 -30.96
C HIS A 127 -54.32 -9.43 -31.49
N THR A 128 -54.79 -10.56 -30.93
CA THR A 128 -54.95 -11.93 -31.51
C THR A 128 -53.75 -12.79 -31.93
N GLU A 129 -53.58 -13.88 -31.17
CA GLU A 129 -53.09 -15.22 -31.59
C GLU A 129 -54.03 -15.88 -32.63
N PRO A 130 -53.66 -16.98 -33.37
CA PRO A 130 -52.78 -18.07 -32.92
C PRO A 130 -51.84 -18.78 -33.94
N GLU A 131 -50.96 -19.61 -33.37
CA GLU A 131 -50.28 -20.81 -33.90
C GLU A 131 -49.27 -20.70 -35.07
N SER A 132 -47.98 -20.94 -34.79
CA SER A 132 -47.29 -22.20 -35.16
C SER A 132 -45.79 -22.17 -34.86
N SER A 133 -45.36 -23.24 -34.19
CA SER A 133 -44.03 -23.84 -34.04
C SER A 133 -42.90 -23.34 -34.95
N GLN A 134 -41.80 -22.87 -34.34
CA GLN A 134 -40.44 -23.45 -34.51
C GLN A 134 -39.39 -22.74 -33.64
N ASN A 135 -38.66 -23.55 -32.88
CA ASN A 135 -37.54 -23.18 -32.01
C ASN A 135 -36.41 -22.46 -32.76
N THR A 136 -36.10 -21.22 -32.36
CA THR A 136 -34.77 -20.58 -32.54
C THR A 136 -34.53 -19.51 -31.46
N HIS A 137 -34.56 -19.92 -30.17
CA HIS A 137 -34.10 -19.08 -29.07
C HIS A 137 -32.61 -19.33 -28.79
N THR A 138 -31.69 -18.56 -29.40
CA THR A 138 -30.34 -18.28 -28.82
C THR A 138 -29.46 -17.23 -29.52
N GLN A 139 -29.97 -16.32 -30.38
CA GLN A 139 -29.06 -15.38 -31.08
C GLN A 139 -29.43 -13.88 -31.05
N GLN A 140 -30.48 -13.45 -30.35
CA GLN A 140 -30.84 -12.01 -30.28
C GLN A 140 -30.59 -11.33 -28.92
N GLN A 141 -30.10 -12.05 -27.91
CA GLN A 141 -29.77 -11.47 -26.59
C GLN A 141 -28.29 -11.11 -26.41
N GLN A 142 -27.42 -11.44 -27.36
CA GLN A 142 -25.97 -11.13 -27.31
C GLN A 142 -25.55 -9.89 -28.12
N GLN A 143 -26.43 -9.32 -28.94
CA GLN A 143 -26.13 -8.09 -29.70
C GLN A 143 -26.63 -6.79 -29.04
N SER A 144 -27.52 -6.89 -28.05
CA SER A 144 -28.07 -5.71 -27.36
C SER A 144 -27.22 -5.24 -26.15
N THR A 145 -26.40 -6.11 -25.57
CA THR A 145 -25.49 -5.76 -24.46
C THR A 145 -24.12 -5.25 -24.90
N ALA A 146 -23.71 -5.52 -26.13
CA ALA A 146 -22.43 -5.02 -26.68
C ALA A 146 -22.49 -3.55 -27.11
N LEU A 147 -23.69 -3.03 -27.43
CA LEU A 147 -23.91 -1.64 -27.88
C LEU A 147 -24.24 -0.67 -26.74
N ALA A 148 -24.65 -1.16 -25.56
CA ALA A 148 -24.87 -0.33 -24.37
C ALA A 148 -23.58 -0.07 -23.56
N ALA A 149 -22.47 -0.71 -23.96
CA ALA A 149 -21.14 -0.52 -23.41
C ALA A 149 -20.36 0.59 -24.14
N GLU A 150 -21.04 1.57 -24.75
CA GLU A 150 -20.43 2.87 -25.07
C GLU A 150 -20.05 3.59 -23.78
N GLU A 151 -18.88 3.18 -23.27
CA GLU A 151 -17.82 3.99 -22.70
C GLU A 151 -18.28 5.28 -22.02
N PHE A 152 -18.44 5.22 -20.70
CA PHE A 152 -18.09 6.39 -19.88
C PHE A 152 -16.58 6.62 -20.05
N GLY A 153 -16.21 7.35 -21.10
CA GLY A 153 -14.84 7.73 -21.40
C GLY A 153 -14.27 8.67 -20.33
N PHE A 154 -12.95 8.83 -20.36
CA PHE A 154 -12.17 9.62 -19.40
C PHE A 154 -12.82 10.98 -19.09
N GLU A 155 -13.19 11.76 -20.11
CA GLU A 155 -13.79 13.09 -19.92
C GLU A 155 -15.17 13.05 -19.26
N ARG A 156 -16.03 12.11 -19.66
CA ARG A 156 -17.41 11.98 -19.14
C ARG A 156 -17.41 11.53 -17.69
N PHE A 157 -16.49 10.64 -17.31
CA PHE A 157 -16.34 10.26 -15.91
C PHE A 157 -15.98 11.48 -15.06
N HIS A 158 -14.92 12.20 -15.43
CA HIS A 158 -14.44 13.34 -14.65
C HIS A 158 -15.44 14.50 -14.61
N SER A 159 -16.18 14.76 -15.69
CA SER A 159 -17.21 15.83 -15.68
C SER A 159 -18.35 15.59 -14.68
N MET A 160 -18.53 14.35 -14.22
CA MET A 160 -19.57 13.93 -13.27
C MET A 160 -19.05 13.70 -11.84
N VAL A 161 -17.74 13.88 -11.60
CA VAL A 161 -17.16 13.80 -10.24
C VAL A 161 -17.45 15.08 -9.48
N HIS A 162 -18.03 14.94 -8.29
CA HIS A 162 -18.35 16.03 -7.38
C HIS A 162 -17.60 15.84 -6.05
N LYS A 163 -17.21 16.96 -5.42
CA LYS A 163 -16.63 16.95 -4.07
C LYS A 163 -17.72 17.13 -3.01
N ARG A 164 -17.75 16.25 -2.02
CA ARG A 164 -18.55 16.38 -0.79
C ARG A 164 -17.61 16.57 0.40
N THR A 165 -17.83 17.62 1.20
CA THR A 165 -17.01 17.90 2.38
C THR A 165 -17.73 17.47 3.65
N LEU A 166 -17.02 16.79 4.55
CA LEU A 166 -17.48 16.31 5.85
C LEU A 166 -16.56 16.86 6.95
N LYS A 167 -17.06 17.06 8.16
CA LYS A 167 -16.32 17.77 9.23
C LYS A 167 -15.94 16.91 10.42
N THR A 168 -16.43 15.68 10.49
CA THR A 168 -16.20 14.80 11.65
C THR A 168 -16.02 13.35 11.22
N VAL A 169 -15.29 12.58 12.05
CA VAL A 169 -15.09 11.14 11.83
C VAL A 169 -16.40 10.34 11.90
N PRO A 170 -17.35 10.60 12.81
CA PRO A 170 -18.65 9.92 12.79
C PRO A 170 -19.43 10.16 11.50
N GLU A 171 -19.49 11.41 11.01
CA GLU A 171 -20.12 11.74 9.73
C GLU A 171 -19.45 11.00 8.57
N LEU A 172 -18.11 10.94 8.56
CA LEU A 172 -17.36 10.16 7.57
C LEU A 172 -17.78 8.68 7.59
N LYS A 173 -17.83 8.05 8.77
CA LYS A 173 -18.23 6.64 8.91
C LYS A 173 -19.62 6.38 8.33
N GLU A 174 -20.60 7.22 8.70
CA GLU A 174 -21.98 7.09 8.20
C GLU A 174 -22.03 7.20 6.68
N ILE A 175 -21.33 8.18 6.10
CA ILE A 175 -21.33 8.38 4.65
C ILE A 175 -20.60 7.25 3.92
N ILE A 176 -19.45 6.79 4.41
CA ILE A 176 -18.73 5.66 3.80
C ILE A 176 -19.62 4.41 3.77
N ILE A 177 -20.32 4.11 4.87
CA ILE A 177 -21.28 3.00 4.95
C ILE A 177 -22.43 3.19 3.97
N SER A 178 -22.98 4.40 3.86
CA SER A 178 -24.08 4.70 2.92
C SER A 178 -23.68 4.55 1.45
N LEU A 179 -22.38 4.70 1.15
CA LEU A 179 -21.81 4.61 -0.19
C LEU A 179 -21.22 3.24 -0.51
N TYR A 180 -21.48 2.21 0.32
CA TYR A 180 -20.93 0.85 0.14
C TYR A 180 -21.02 0.33 -1.29
N ASP A 181 -22.21 0.42 -1.90
CA ASP A 181 -22.42 -0.06 -3.27
C ASP A 181 -21.61 0.76 -4.29
N THR A 182 -21.37 2.05 -4.04
CA THR A 182 -20.53 2.87 -4.93
C THR A 182 -19.08 2.39 -4.92
N TRP A 183 -18.54 2.02 -3.76
CA TRP A 183 -17.16 1.53 -3.65
C TRP A 183 -16.95 0.17 -4.32
N ARG A 184 -17.97 -0.70 -4.34
CA ARG A 184 -17.90 -2.01 -5.00
C ARG A 184 -18.12 -1.98 -6.51
N ASN A 185 -18.81 -0.96 -7.00
CA ASN A 185 -19.17 -0.84 -8.41
C ASN A 185 -18.11 -0.10 -9.23
N LYS A 186 -18.37 0.00 -10.54
CA LYS A 186 -17.52 0.71 -11.50
C LYS A 186 -17.12 2.10 -10.97
N PHE A 187 -15.84 2.42 -11.10
CA PHE A 187 -15.14 3.59 -10.59
C PHE A 187 -14.89 3.65 -9.08
N GLY A 188 -15.31 2.65 -8.29
CA GLY A 188 -15.15 2.67 -6.84
C GLY A 188 -13.70 2.88 -6.38
N VAL A 189 -12.72 2.25 -7.05
CA VAL A 189 -11.29 2.46 -6.76
C VAL A 189 -10.85 3.89 -7.05
N LEU A 190 -11.23 4.47 -8.19
CA LEU A 190 -10.89 5.86 -8.54
C LEU A 190 -11.58 6.88 -7.63
N LEU A 191 -12.84 6.66 -7.28
CA LEU A 191 -13.57 7.54 -6.36
C LEU A 191 -12.95 7.51 -4.98
N PHE A 192 -12.49 6.35 -4.52
CA PHE A 192 -11.77 6.26 -3.26
C PHE A 192 -10.41 6.97 -3.33
N LEU A 193 -9.62 6.72 -4.38
CA LEU A 193 -8.36 7.42 -4.62
C LEU A 193 -8.53 8.94 -4.59
N TYR A 194 -9.52 9.47 -5.32
CA TYR A 194 -9.80 10.90 -5.35
C TYR A 194 -10.26 11.42 -4.00
N SER A 195 -11.00 10.62 -3.23
CA SER A 195 -11.39 10.97 -1.86
C SER A 195 -10.17 11.11 -0.95
N VAL A 196 -9.17 10.22 -1.07
CA VAL A 196 -7.91 10.31 -0.31
C VAL A 196 -7.13 11.56 -0.70
N ILE A 197 -6.95 11.80 -2.00
CA ILE A 197 -6.24 12.99 -2.52
C ILE A 197 -6.90 14.28 -2.08
N LEU A 198 -8.23 14.37 -2.20
CA LEU A 198 -8.97 15.57 -1.82
C LEU A 198 -8.98 15.79 -0.30
N THR A 199 -8.96 14.71 0.49
CA THR A 199 -8.88 14.77 1.96
C THR A 199 -7.51 15.26 2.43
N LYS A 200 -6.42 14.74 1.82
CA LYS A 200 -5.06 15.22 2.06
C LYS A 200 -4.86 16.66 1.58
N GLY A 201 -5.46 17.01 0.45
CA GLY A 201 -5.31 18.28 -0.23
C GLY A 201 -4.18 18.24 -1.27
N ILE A 202 -4.50 18.70 -2.48
CA ILE A 202 -3.62 18.64 -3.66
C ILE A 202 -2.30 19.37 -3.43
N GLU A 203 -2.35 20.58 -2.85
CA GLU A 203 -1.15 21.37 -2.58
C GLU A 203 -0.25 20.70 -1.53
N ASN A 204 -0.81 20.01 -0.55
CA ASN A 204 -0.01 19.27 0.43
C ASN A 204 0.70 18.08 -0.23
N ILE A 205 0.03 17.38 -1.14
CA ILE A 205 0.65 16.31 -1.91
C ILE A 205 1.79 16.87 -2.78
N LYS A 206 1.56 17.97 -3.49
CA LYS A 206 2.61 18.63 -4.30
C LYS A 206 3.82 19.08 -3.47
N ASN A 207 3.61 19.45 -2.21
CA ASN A 207 4.69 19.83 -1.29
C ASN A 207 5.47 18.63 -0.74
N GLU A 208 4.88 17.42 -0.75
CA GLU A 208 5.51 16.18 -0.27
C GLU A 208 6.23 15.42 -1.40
N ILE A 209 5.83 15.60 -2.65
CA ILE A 209 6.44 14.96 -3.83
C ILE A 209 7.67 15.76 -4.29
N GLU A 210 8.75 15.05 -4.61
CA GLU A 210 10.00 15.65 -5.09
C GLU A 210 9.91 16.20 -6.52
N ASP A 211 9.29 15.45 -7.44
CA ASP A 211 9.05 15.87 -8.82
C ASP A 211 7.55 16.02 -9.11
N THR A 212 7.07 17.27 -9.09
CA THR A 212 5.67 17.61 -9.39
C THR A 212 5.29 17.50 -10.87
N LEU A 213 6.25 17.18 -11.76
CA LEU A 213 5.98 16.93 -13.17
C LEU A 213 5.54 15.48 -13.41
N GLU A 214 5.95 14.55 -12.55
CA GLU A 214 5.58 13.14 -12.63
C GLU A 214 4.18 12.90 -12.05
N PRO A 215 3.24 12.33 -12.82
CA PRO A 215 1.90 12.04 -12.34
C PRO A 215 1.89 10.86 -11.36
N LEU A 216 0.84 10.78 -10.52
CA LEU A 216 0.70 9.66 -9.59
C LEU A 216 0.47 8.31 -10.27
N ILE A 217 -0.10 8.31 -11.48
CA ILE A 217 -0.25 7.13 -12.34
C ILE A 217 0.61 7.36 -13.59
N ASP A 218 1.54 6.44 -13.82
CA ASP A 218 2.43 6.48 -14.98
C ASP A 218 1.61 6.53 -16.29
N PRO A 219 1.86 7.50 -17.19
CA PRO A 219 1.01 7.73 -18.36
C PRO A 219 1.21 6.68 -19.46
N VAL A 220 2.29 5.90 -19.41
CA VAL A 220 2.65 4.90 -20.42
C VAL A 220 2.20 3.51 -19.98
N TYR A 221 2.61 3.09 -18.79
CA TYR A 221 2.42 1.77 -18.23
C TYR A 221 1.23 1.69 -17.28
N GLY A 222 0.76 2.81 -16.71
CA GLY A 222 -0.42 2.88 -15.85
C GLY A 222 -0.21 2.31 -14.44
N HIS A 223 1.03 2.18 -13.99
CA HIS A 223 1.38 1.81 -12.62
C HIS A 223 1.22 3.01 -11.68
N GLY A 224 0.82 2.77 -10.43
CA GLY A 224 0.85 3.81 -9.42
C GLY A 224 2.29 4.07 -8.95
N SER A 225 2.63 5.35 -8.77
CA SER A 225 3.92 5.80 -8.22
C SER A 225 4.12 5.38 -6.76
N GLN A 226 5.37 5.41 -6.30
CA GLN A 226 5.67 5.18 -4.88
C GLN A 226 5.02 6.24 -3.97
N SER A 227 4.93 7.50 -4.41
CA SER A 227 4.20 8.56 -3.71
C SER A 227 2.73 8.21 -3.50
N LEU A 228 2.09 7.62 -4.51
CA LEU A 228 0.71 7.16 -4.39
C LEU A 228 0.61 6.02 -3.36
N ILE A 229 1.49 5.03 -3.43
CA ILE A 229 1.49 3.89 -2.51
C ILE A 229 1.69 4.39 -1.07
N ASN A 230 2.67 5.25 -0.84
CA ASN A 230 2.95 5.84 0.47
C ASN A 230 1.76 6.66 0.99
N LEU A 231 1.09 7.44 0.14
CA LEU A 231 -0.11 8.18 0.55
C LEU A 231 -1.20 7.25 1.11
N LEU A 232 -1.40 6.09 0.48
CA LEU A 232 -2.40 5.10 0.92
C LEU A 232 -1.94 4.30 2.16
N VAL A 233 -0.63 4.14 2.36
CA VAL A 233 -0.06 3.36 3.47
C VAL A 233 0.15 4.19 4.73
N THR A 234 0.64 5.43 4.59
CA THR A 234 1.09 6.28 5.69
C THR A 234 0.33 7.60 5.79
N GLY A 235 -0.51 7.94 4.81
CA GLY A 235 -1.15 9.26 4.76
C GLY A 235 -0.22 10.37 4.24
N HIS A 236 1.02 10.05 3.82
CA HIS A 236 2.00 10.99 3.29
C HIS A 236 2.48 10.57 1.90
N ALA A 237 2.50 11.50 0.95
CA ALA A 237 2.80 11.25 -0.47
C ALA A 237 4.30 11.36 -0.83
N VAL A 238 5.19 11.15 0.15
CA VAL A 238 6.65 11.15 -0.09
C VAL A 238 7.03 10.05 -1.07
N SER A 239 8.02 10.30 -1.94
CA SER A 239 8.48 9.33 -2.96
C SER A 239 9.35 8.22 -2.37
N ASN A 240 9.92 8.44 -1.19
CA ASN A 240 10.95 7.59 -0.63
C ASN A 240 10.41 6.62 0.43
N VAL A 241 11.17 5.53 0.65
CA VAL A 241 10.78 4.42 1.55
C VAL A 241 11.70 4.27 2.76
N TRP A 242 12.65 5.19 2.97
CA TRP A 242 13.52 5.23 4.15
C TRP A 242 12.93 6.11 5.25
N ASP A 243 13.49 6.01 6.46
CA ASP A 243 13.04 6.80 7.61
C ASP A 243 13.68 8.20 7.59
N GLY A 244 12.87 9.21 7.92
CA GLY A 244 13.28 10.58 8.11
C GLY A 244 13.70 11.31 6.82
N ASP A 245 13.86 12.62 6.95
CA ASP A 245 14.36 13.45 5.86
C ASP A 245 15.87 13.26 5.71
N ARG A 246 16.36 13.35 4.47
CA ARG A 246 17.79 13.36 4.16
C ARG A 246 18.13 14.63 3.40
N GLU A 247 19.35 15.11 3.56
CA GLU A 247 19.89 16.21 2.78
C GLU A 247 21.03 15.70 1.90
N CYS A 248 20.90 15.87 0.59
CA CYS A 248 21.90 15.46 -0.38
C CYS A 248 22.25 16.65 -1.28
N SER A 249 23.49 17.13 -1.21
CA SER A 249 23.98 18.24 -2.05
C SER A 249 23.10 19.51 -2.00
N GLY A 250 22.51 19.82 -0.84
CA GLY A 250 21.60 20.95 -0.64
C GLY A 250 20.15 20.71 -1.10
N MET A 251 19.83 19.52 -1.60
CA MET A 251 18.45 19.07 -1.85
C MET A 251 17.93 18.31 -0.64
N LYS A 252 16.76 18.71 -0.13
CA LYS A 252 16.07 17.99 0.92
C LYS A 252 15.15 16.93 0.32
N LEU A 253 15.40 15.67 0.68
CA LEU A 253 14.63 14.50 0.28
C LEU A 253 13.77 14.06 1.46
N TYR A 254 12.47 13.90 1.25
CA TYR A 254 11.53 13.55 2.32
C TYR A 254 11.39 12.03 2.45
N GLY A 255 11.51 11.50 3.66
CA GLY A 255 11.27 10.09 3.97
C GLY A 255 9.99 9.87 4.77
N ILE A 256 9.86 8.67 5.33
CA ILE A 256 8.76 8.28 6.21
C ILE A 256 9.06 8.77 7.63
N HIS A 257 8.12 9.45 8.28
CA HIS A 257 8.36 10.06 9.60
C HIS A 257 7.84 9.25 10.79
N GLU A 258 6.99 8.26 10.56
CA GLU A 258 6.38 7.46 11.63
C GLU A 258 6.16 5.99 11.24
N GLN A 259 6.16 5.12 12.25
CA GLN A 259 5.88 3.70 12.10
C GLN A 259 4.47 3.48 11.54
N ALA A 260 4.40 2.88 10.36
CA ALA A 260 3.16 2.64 9.64
C ALA A 260 2.32 1.53 10.29
N SER A 261 1.00 1.55 10.08
CA SER A 261 0.11 0.48 10.55
C SER A 261 0.34 -0.85 9.84
N VAL A 262 0.58 -0.78 8.53
CA VAL A 262 0.99 -1.90 7.68
C VAL A 262 2.30 -1.53 6.99
N GLY A 263 3.14 -2.52 6.71
CA GLY A 263 4.48 -2.33 6.20
C GLY A 263 4.55 -2.34 4.69
N PHE A 264 5.74 -2.06 4.18
CA PHE A 264 6.07 -2.17 2.76
C PHE A 264 7.47 -2.76 2.64
N LEU A 265 7.66 -3.69 1.72
CA LEU A 265 8.94 -4.23 1.32
C LEU A 265 8.97 -4.29 -0.21
N THR A 266 10.14 -4.16 -0.83
CA THR A 266 10.24 -4.18 -2.28
C THR A 266 11.42 -5.01 -2.76
N LEU A 267 11.22 -5.71 -3.87
CA LEU A 267 12.28 -6.39 -4.60
C LEU A 267 13.41 -5.42 -5.00
N MET A 268 13.08 -4.14 -5.21
CA MET A 268 14.04 -3.10 -5.57
C MET A 268 15.13 -2.90 -4.51
N GLU A 269 14.83 -3.16 -3.23
CA GLU A 269 15.83 -3.11 -2.17
C GLU A 269 16.82 -4.28 -2.28
N SER A 270 16.33 -5.49 -2.59
CA SER A 270 17.20 -6.65 -2.84
C SER A 270 18.11 -6.44 -4.04
N LEU A 271 17.68 -5.60 -5.00
CA LEU A 271 18.44 -5.19 -6.18
C LEU A 271 19.31 -3.94 -5.94
N ARG A 272 19.33 -3.42 -4.71
CA ARG A 272 20.12 -2.25 -4.30
C ARG A 272 19.73 -0.92 -4.96
N TYR A 273 18.51 -0.80 -5.49
CA TYR A 273 17.99 0.46 -6.03
C TYR A 273 17.47 1.41 -4.94
N CYS A 274 17.04 0.88 -3.79
CA CYS A 274 16.61 1.67 -2.64
C CYS A 274 16.90 0.92 -1.33
N LYS A 275 16.66 1.58 -0.19
CA LYS A 275 16.74 0.99 1.15
C LYS A 275 15.44 1.32 1.88
N VAL A 276 14.71 0.31 2.32
CA VAL A 276 13.46 0.50 3.06
C VAL A 276 13.80 0.70 4.55
N GLY A 277 13.19 1.72 5.15
CA GLY A 277 13.39 2.12 6.54
C GLY A 277 12.65 1.23 7.55
N SER A 278 13.02 1.35 8.83
CA SER A 278 12.42 0.62 9.95
C SER A 278 10.93 0.90 10.08
N PHE A 279 10.46 2.10 9.75
CA PHE A 279 9.05 2.47 9.88
C PHE A 279 8.11 1.72 8.92
N LEU A 280 8.64 1.21 7.81
CA LEU A 280 7.92 0.35 6.86
C LEU A 280 8.30 -1.13 7.01
N LYS A 281 9.54 -1.45 7.44
CA LYS A 281 9.97 -2.83 7.70
C LYS A 281 9.38 -3.41 8.97
N SER A 282 9.17 -2.61 10.00
CA SER A 282 8.61 -3.01 11.28
C SER A 282 7.33 -2.23 11.54
N PRO A 283 6.24 -2.49 10.79
CA PRO A 283 4.94 -1.83 10.98
C PRO A 283 4.31 -2.21 12.33
N LYS A 284 3.17 -1.62 12.69
CA LYS A 284 2.43 -1.95 13.93
C LYS A 284 1.73 -3.30 13.89
N PHE A 285 1.43 -3.82 12.70
CA PHE A 285 0.79 -5.12 12.48
C PHE A 285 1.59 -5.92 11.45
N PRO A 286 1.71 -7.25 11.58
CA PRO A 286 2.59 -8.09 10.78
C PRO A 286 2.01 -8.38 9.38
N ILE A 287 1.80 -7.31 8.63
CA ILE A 287 1.24 -7.25 7.28
C ILE A 287 2.14 -6.32 6.48
N TRP A 288 2.69 -6.80 5.38
CA TRP A 288 3.57 -6.06 4.50
C TRP A 288 3.06 -6.13 3.07
N ILE A 289 2.94 -4.98 2.42
CA ILE A 289 2.78 -4.92 0.98
C ILE A 289 4.14 -5.24 0.36
N LEU A 290 4.17 -6.17 -0.59
CA LEU A 290 5.38 -6.53 -1.34
C LEU A 290 5.31 -5.93 -2.74
N GLY A 291 6.27 -5.07 -3.06
CA GLY A 291 6.43 -4.49 -4.40
C GLY A 291 7.40 -5.28 -5.28
N SER A 292 6.94 -5.62 -6.48
CA SER A 292 7.81 -6.04 -7.59
C SER A 292 8.20 -4.83 -8.45
N GLU A 293 8.69 -5.07 -9.66
CA GLU A 293 8.88 -4.01 -10.67
C GLU A 293 7.57 -3.38 -11.13
N THR A 294 6.47 -4.15 -11.17
CA THR A 294 5.23 -3.75 -11.87
C THR A 294 3.93 -4.05 -11.12
N HIS A 295 4.00 -4.77 -10.00
CA HIS A 295 2.83 -5.26 -9.28
C HIS A 295 3.03 -5.25 -7.76
N LEU A 296 1.91 -5.17 -7.03
CA LEU A 296 1.87 -5.19 -5.58
C LEU A 296 1.06 -6.40 -5.10
N SER A 297 1.59 -7.07 -4.09
CA SER A 297 0.95 -8.18 -3.39
C SER A 297 1.04 -7.95 -1.88
N VAL A 298 0.45 -8.82 -1.05
CA VAL A 298 0.49 -8.67 0.41
C VAL A 298 1.01 -9.95 1.04
N PHE A 299 2.00 -9.82 1.92
CA PHE A 299 2.51 -10.89 2.78
C PHE A 299 2.14 -10.58 4.22
N PHE A 300 1.67 -11.57 4.96
CA PHE A 300 1.29 -11.36 6.35
C PHE A 300 1.41 -12.62 7.20
N THR A 301 1.35 -12.42 8.50
CA THR A 301 1.22 -13.46 9.51
C THR A 301 0.33 -12.95 10.65
N LYS A 302 0.05 -13.81 11.63
CA LYS A 302 -0.66 -13.43 12.87
C LYS A 302 0.31 -13.23 14.03
N GLU A 303 1.60 -13.45 13.79
CA GLU A 303 2.64 -13.42 14.81
C GLU A 303 3.06 -11.97 15.11
N MET A 304 2.50 -11.41 16.19
CA MET A 304 2.75 -10.02 16.60
C MET A 304 4.18 -9.80 17.13
N SER A 305 4.88 -10.84 17.57
CA SER A 305 6.28 -10.71 18.03
C SER A 305 7.24 -10.25 16.93
N LEU A 306 6.87 -10.41 15.65
CA LEU A 306 7.66 -9.97 14.48
C LEU A 306 7.60 -8.45 14.22
N VAL A 307 6.68 -7.78 14.89
CA VAL A 307 6.38 -6.35 14.73
C VAL A 307 6.35 -5.68 16.10
N ALA A 308 7.50 -5.69 16.77
CA ALA A 308 7.68 -4.88 17.96
C ALA A 308 7.85 -3.39 17.57
N PRO A 309 7.53 -2.45 18.48
CA PRO A 309 8.05 -1.09 18.40
C PRO A 309 9.57 -1.09 18.19
N GLU A 310 10.10 -0.07 17.54
CA GLU A 310 11.55 0.10 17.31
C GLU A 310 12.34 -0.21 18.60
N SER A 311 13.19 -1.24 18.56
CA SER A 311 14.04 -1.58 19.68
C SER A 311 15.05 -0.44 19.95
N PRO A 312 15.57 -0.29 21.18
CA PRO A 312 16.62 0.69 21.46
C PRO A 312 17.83 0.59 20.51
N SER A 313 18.17 -0.62 20.07
CA SER A 313 19.25 -0.88 19.10
C SER A 313 18.90 -0.42 17.68
N GLU A 314 17.66 -0.61 17.23
CA GLU A 314 17.20 -0.09 15.94
C GLU A 314 17.11 1.44 15.94
N GLN A 315 16.62 2.03 17.04
CA GLN A 315 16.65 3.48 17.24
C GLN A 315 18.08 4.02 17.21
N ALA A 316 19.00 3.35 17.91
CA ALA A 316 20.42 3.66 17.91
C ALA A 316 21.02 3.61 16.51
N ARG A 317 20.72 2.58 15.73
CA ARG A 317 21.14 2.46 14.33
C ARG A 317 20.63 3.61 13.47
N ARG A 318 19.35 3.96 13.59
CA ARG A 318 18.73 5.04 12.81
C ARG A 318 19.33 6.39 13.16
N VAL A 319 19.49 6.70 14.44
CA VAL A 319 20.16 7.94 14.88
C VAL A 319 21.61 7.95 14.41
N PHE A 320 22.36 6.86 14.54
CA PHE A 320 23.73 6.79 14.04
C PHE A 320 23.80 7.09 12.54
N GLN A 321 22.88 6.54 11.75
CA GLN A 321 22.79 6.79 10.30
C GLN A 321 22.50 8.25 9.94
N THR A 322 21.87 9.06 10.81
CA THR A 322 21.73 10.50 10.53
C THR A 322 23.06 11.26 10.55
N PHE A 323 24.10 10.65 11.13
CA PHE A 323 25.47 11.18 11.18
C PHE A 323 26.42 10.47 10.17
N ASP A 324 25.92 9.47 9.46
CA ASP A 324 26.60 8.74 8.38
C ASP A 324 25.79 8.88 7.07
N PRO A 325 25.81 10.08 6.44
CA PRO A 325 24.97 10.37 5.28
C PRO A 325 25.30 9.51 4.05
N GLU A 326 26.49 8.92 4.02
CA GLU A 326 26.98 8.04 2.95
C GLU A 326 26.65 6.55 3.20
N ASP A 327 26.05 6.20 4.35
CA ASP A 327 25.73 4.82 4.77
C ASP A 327 26.95 3.88 4.73
N ASN A 328 28.13 4.42 5.08
CA ASN A 328 29.39 3.67 5.09
C ASN A 328 29.50 2.69 6.27
N GLY A 329 28.59 2.79 7.25
CA GLY A 329 28.58 2.00 8.48
C GLY A 329 29.48 2.56 9.59
N PHE A 330 29.95 3.80 9.45
CA PHE A 330 30.83 4.47 10.41
C PHE A 330 30.65 5.99 10.43
N ILE A 331 31.05 6.62 11.53
CA ILE A 331 31.10 8.08 11.68
C ILE A 331 32.48 8.53 12.15
N PRO A 332 32.90 9.77 11.89
CA PRO A 332 34.05 10.37 12.56
C PRO A 332 33.87 10.37 14.09
N ASP A 333 34.93 10.12 14.85
CA ASP A 333 34.90 10.12 16.32
C ASP A 333 34.44 11.47 16.90
N THR A 334 34.65 12.56 16.17
CA THR A 334 34.18 13.90 16.53
C THR A 334 32.67 13.99 16.68
N LEU A 335 31.90 13.11 16.02
CA LEU A 335 30.44 13.09 16.08
C LEU A 335 29.88 12.19 17.18
N LEU A 336 30.73 11.43 17.89
CA LEU A 336 30.27 10.47 18.90
C LEU A 336 29.46 11.13 20.03
N GLU A 337 29.87 12.31 20.49
CA GLU A 337 29.16 13.06 21.53
C GLU A 337 27.73 13.41 21.10
N ASP A 338 27.56 13.88 19.87
CA ASP A 338 26.26 14.28 19.33
C ASP A 338 25.33 13.07 19.13
N VAL A 339 25.87 11.94 18.68
CA VAL A 339 25.13 10.67 18.58
C VAL A 339 24.66 10.20 19.95
N MET A 340 25.55 10.23 20.95
CA MET A 340 25.20 9.82 22.31
C MET A 340 24.14 10.75 22.92
N LYS A 341 24.23 12.07 22.70
CA LYS A 341 23.18 13.02 23.10
C LYS A 341 21.84 12.74 22.43
N ALA A 342 21.85 12.50 21.12
CA ALA A 342 20.65 12.22 20.34
C ALA A 342 19.96 10.91 20.77
N LEU A 343 20.72 9.98 21.38
CA LEU A 343 20.23 8.72 21.95
C LEU A 343 19.94 8.75 23.45
N ASP A 344 20.03 9.93 24.08
CA ASP A 344 19.87 10.08 25.54
C ASP A 344 20.84 9.17 26.34
N LEU A 345 22.03 8.93 25.79
CA LEU A 345 23.14 8.26 26.46
C LEU A 345 24.00 9.26 27.24
N VAL A 346 24.80 8.75 28.20
CA VAL A 346 25.74 9.58 28.98
C VAL A 346 26.74 10.26 28.02
N SER A 347 26.71 11.58 27.96
CA SER A 347 27.46 12.38 26.98
C SER A 347 28.40 13.41 27.63
N GLU A 348 28.86 13.14 28.85
CA GLU A 348 29.88 13.97 29.51
C GLU A 348 31.24 13.82 28.80
N PRO A 349 32.02 14.91 28.58
CA PRO A 349 33.25 14.87 27.79
C PRO A 349 34.27 13.82 28.24
N GLU A 350 34.38 13.58 29.55
CA GLU A 350 35.29 12.57 30.11
C GLU A 350 34.86 11.14 29.75
N TYR A 351 33.56 10.85 29.84
CA TYR A 351 33.00 9.56 29.47
C TYR A 351 33.03 9.32 27.95
N VAL A 352 32.72 10.35 27.16
CA VAL A 352 32.82 10.28 25.69
C VAL A 352 34.25 9.95 25.27
N ASN A 353 35.26 10.61 25.85
CA ASN A 353 36.67 10.31 25.54
C ASN A 353 37.05 8.87 25.91
N LEU A 354 36.55 8.35 27.04
CA LEU A 354 36.74 6.94 27.40
C LEU A 354 36.11 6.00 26.35
N MET A 355 34.90 6.30 25.89
CA MET A 355 34.20 5.52 24.88
C MET A 355 34.87 5.61 23.51
N LYS A 356 35.44 6.75 23.13
CA LYS A 356 36.26 6.87 21.92
C LYS A 356 37.42 5.89 21.94
N THR A 357 38.19 5.85 23.04
CA THR A 357 39.30 4.90 23.18
C THR A 357 38.84 3.45 23.17
N LYS A 358 37.63 3.15 23.68
CA LYS A 358 37.08 1.79 23.70
C LYS A 358 36.60 1.32 22.32
N LEU A 359 35.90 2.20 21.60
CA LEU A 359 35.27 1.89 20.31
C LEU A 359 36.24 2.00 19.13
N ASP A 360 37.30 2.78 19.28
CA ASP A 360 38.40 2.93 18.32
C ASP A 360 39.76 2.70 19.02
N PRO A 361 40.06 1.44 19.40
CA PRO A 361 41.30 1.11 20.09
C PRO A 361 42.55 1.30 19.23
N GLU A 362 42.39 1.35 17.91
CA GLU A 362 43.46 1.55 16.93
C GLU A 362 43.74 3.03 16.65
N GLY A 363 42.85 3.94 17.09
CA GLY A 363 43.00 5.39 16.92
C GLY A 363 42.88 5.82 15.45
N LEU A 364 42.00 5.17 14.70
CA LEU A 364 41.72 5.49 13.28
C LEU A 364 40.90 6.77 13.10
N GLY A 365 40.31 7.30 14.18
CA GLY A 365 39.45 8.47 14.17
C GLY A 365 38.02 8.19 13.72
N ILE A 366 37.60 6.91 13.73
CA ILE A 366 36.27 6.49 13.28
C ILE A 366 35.60 5.58 14.31
N ILE A 367 34.28 5.71 14.42
CA ILE A 367 33.44 4.84 15.24
C ILE A 367 32.61 3.98 14.31
N LEU A 368 32.69 2.66 14.47
CA LEU A 368 31.93 1.70 13.69
C LEU A 368 30.56 1.45 14.35
N LEU A 369 29.51 1.35 13.54
CA LEU A 369 28.14 1.10 14.00
C LEU A 369 28.01 -0.22 14.78
N GLY A 370 28.64 -1.30 14.31
CA GLY A 370 28.56 -2.61 14.96
C GLY A 370 29.08 -2.61 16.40
N PRO A 371 30.35 -2.24 16.64
CA PRO A 371 30.91 -2.06 17.98
C PRO A 371 30.11 -1.09 18.85
N PHE A 372 29.63 0.02 18.30
CA PHE A 372 28.78 0.96 19.03
C PHE A 372 27.51 0.29 19.57
N LEU A 373 26.79 -0.47 18.73
CA LEU A 373 25.57 -1.17 19.15
C LEU A 373 25.87 -2.25 20.18
N LEU A 374 26.96 -3.00 20.03
CA LEU A 374 27.35 -4.03 20.99
C LEU A 374 27.69 -3.45 22.37
N GLU A 375 28.29 -2.27 22.41
CA GLU A 375 28.68 -1.63 23.66
C GLU A 375 27.48 -1.07 24.42
N PHE A 376 26.58 -0.35 23.73
CA PHE A 376 25.48 0.37 24.38
C PHE A 376 24.17 -0.42 24.42
N PHE A 377 24.02 -1.46 23.59
CA PHE A 377 22.79 -2.24 23.43
C PHE A 377 23.06 -3.77 23.30
N PRO A 378 23.73 -4.42 24.27
CA PRO A 378 24.20 -5.81 24.17
C PRO A 378 23.09 -6.89 24.28
N ASP A 379 22.04 -6.65 25.07
CA ASP A 379 21.04 -7.66 25.45
C ASP A 379 19.74 -7.51 24.65
N GLN A 380 19.75 -7.92 23.38
CA GLN A 380 18.55 -7.93 22.54
C GLN A 380 18.36 -9.32 21.92
N ASP A 381 17.70 -10.22 22.64
CA ASP A 381 17.04 -11.35 21.99
C ASP A 381 16.02 -10.76 21.00
N SER A 382 16.11 -11.16 19.73
CA SER A 382 15.24 -10.60 18.69
C SER A 382 13.75 -10.85 18.96
N GLY A 383 13.43 -11.80 19.86
CA GLY A 383 12.05 -12.22 20.16
C GLY A 383 11.36 -12.86 18.95
N ILE A 384 12.06 -12.99 17.82
CA ILE A 384 11.56 -13.56 16.57
C ILE A 384 11.55 -15.08 16.76
N PRO A 385 10.40 -15.74 16.60
CA PRO A 385 10.36 -17.19 16.64
C PRO A 385 11.14 -17.79 15.46
N ASP A 386 11.83 -18.90 15.70
CA ASP A 386 12.59 -19.65 14.68
C ASP A 386 11.71 -20.06 13.49
N SER A 387 10.41 -20.23 13.72
CA SER A 387 9.43 -20.54 12.69
C SER A 387 8.07 -19.92 12.98
N PHE A 388 7.35 -19.53 11.93
CA PHE A 388 6.00 -18.97 12.05
C PHE A 388 5.17 -19.19 10.78
N PRO A 389 3.82 -19.31 10.90
CA PRO A 389 2.95 -19.43 9.75
C PRO A 389 2.93 -18.12 8.96
N VAL A 390 2.86 -18.22 7.64
CA VAL A 390 2.84 -17.06 6.73
C VAL A 390 1.77 -17.24 5.67
N TYR A 391 1.30 -16.10 5.15
CA TYR A 391 0.26 -16.03 4.15
C TYR A 391 0.65 -15.02 3.08
N HIS A 392 0.34 -15.34 1.82
CA HIS A 392 0.51 -14.44 0.69
C HIS A 392 -0.81 -14.23 -0.03
N TYR A 393 -1.10 -12.99 -0.39
CA TYR A 393 -2.23 -12.55 -1.18
C TYR A 393 -1.74 -11.91 -2.47
N ASN A 394 -2.33 -12.29 -3.60
CA ASN A 394 -2.21 -11.58 -4.87
C ASN A 394 -3.61 -11.35 -5.46
N GLY A 395 -3.95 -10.10 -5.77
CA GLY A 395 -5.27 -9.74 -6.29
C GLY A 395 -5.52 -10.18 -7.74
N LEU A 396 -4.48 -10.50 -8.51
CA LEU A 396 -4.61 -10.90 -9.92
C LEU A 396 -4.91 -12.39 -10.04
N LYS A 397 -6.03 -12.76 -10.68
CA LYS A 397 -6.43 -14.16 -10.87
C LYS A 397 -5.35 -14.99 -11.54
N GLN A 398 -4.75 -14.49 -12.62
CA GLN A 398 -3.69 -15.16 -13.38
C GLN A 398 -2.42 -15.44 -12.58
N SER A 399 -2.20 -14.73 -11.47
CA SER A 399 -1.04 -14.85 -10.59
C SER A 399 -1.27 -15.86 -9.46
N ASN A 400 -2.47 -16.44 -9.38
CA ASN A 400 -2.87 -17.43 -8.38
C ASN A 400 -3.05 -18.82 -9.00
N HIS A 401 -2.99 -19.85 -8.15
CA HIS A 401 -3.32 -21.22 -8.54
C HIS A 401 -4.78 -21.32 -9.00
N ASN A 402 -5.03 -22.11 -10.05
CA ASN A 402 -6.36 -22.32 -10.65
C ASN A 402 -7.07 -21.04 -11.14
N GLU A 403 -6.34 -19.94 -11.35
CA GLU A 403 -6.90 -18.64 -11.78
C GLU A 403 -7.94 -18.07 -10.80
N LYS A 404 -7.78 -18.32 -9.50
CA LYS A 404 -8.68 -17.83 -8.44
C LYS A 404 -7.90 -17.12 -7.34
N VAL A 405 -8.31 -15.90 -7.01
CA VAL A 405 -7.70 -15.11 -5.93
C VAL A 405 -7.88 -15.86 -4.61
N SER A 406 -6.78 -16.37 -4.07
CA SER A 406 -6.75 -17.15 -2.84
C SER A 406 -5.48 -16.88 -2.04
N TYR A 407 -5.54 -17.01 -0.71
CA TYR A 407 -4.33 -16.87 0.10
C TYR A 407 -3.50 -18.15 0.02
N VAL A 408 -2.22 -18.02 -0.31
CA VAL A 408 -1.27 -19.12 -0.25
C VAL A 408 -0.67 -19.18 1.16
N GLU A 409 -0.81 -20.33 1.81
CA GLU A 409 -0.24 -20.57 3.14
C GLU A 409 1.16 -21.14 3.03
N GLY A 410 2.00 -20.81 4.00
CA GLY A 410 3.32 -21.40 4.16
C GLY A 410 3.83 -21.31 5.60
N THR A 411 5.05 -21.77 5.79
CA THR A 411 5.83 -21.60 7.02
C THR A 411 7.13 -20.88 6.68
N ALA A 412 7.44 -19.82 7.42
CA ALA A 412 8.75 -19.19 7.39
C ALA A 412 9.64 -19.81 8.46
N LEU A 413 10.91 -19.99 8.13
CA LEU A 413 11.99 -20.33 9.07
C LEU A 413 12.99 -19.18 9.07
N VAL A 414 13.35 -18.65 10.24
CA VAL A 414 14.36 -17.59 10.38
C VAL A 414 15.51 -18.15 11.19
N LEU A 415 16.55 -18.60 10.49
CA LEU A 415 17.70 -19.25 11.11
C LEU A 415 18.78 -18.20 11.27
N GLY A 416 19.41 -18.02 12.43
CA GLY A 416 20.43 -16.96 12.62
C GLY A 416 21.68 -17.08 11.72
N PHE A 417 21.70 -18.03 10.77
CA PHE A 417 22.79 -18.38 9.87
C PHE A 417 22.23 -19.10 8.62
N GLU A 418 23.03 -19.22 7.56
CA GLU A 418 22.69 -20.06 6.40
C GLU A 418 22.84 -21.55 6.73
N ASP A 419 21.73 -22.30 6.67
CA ASP A 419 21.74 -23.77 6.78
C ASP A 419 21.42 -24.41 5.41
N PRO A 420 22.40 -25.09 4.77
CA PRO A 420 22.19 -25.75 3.48
C PRO A 420 21.09 -26.82 3.48
N MET A 421 20.73 -27.40 4.63
CA MET A 421 19.76 -28.50 4.72
C MET A 421 18.30 -28.05 4.55
N VAL A 422 18.02 -26.76 4.75
CA VAL A 422 16.67 -26.18 4.77
C VAL A 422 16.50 -25.07 3.73
N ARG A 423 17.49 -24.90 2.86
CA ARG A 423 17.51 -23.93 1.78
C ARG A 423 16.41 -24.20 0.77
N THR A 424 15.55 -23.22 0.55
CA THR A 424 14.50 -23.19 -0.47
C THR A 424 14.93 -22.38 -1.68
N ASP A 425 14.14 -22.48 -2.76
CA ASP A 425 14.35 -21.74 -4.01
C ASP A 425 14.45 -20.21 -3.77
N ASP A 426 15.31 -19.57 -4.56
CA ASP A 426 15.53 -18.12 -4.53
C ASP A 426 14.42 -17.37 -5.28
N THR A 427 13.27 -17.24 -4.62
CA THR A 427 12.07 -16.63 -5.20
C THR A 427 12.06 -15.11 -4.98
N PRO A 428 11.37 -14.32 -5.83
CA PRO A 428 11.23 -12.88 -5.63
C PRO A 428 10.66 -12.51 -4.24
N ILE A 429 9.71 -13.30 -3.72
CA ILE A 429 9.17 -13.12 -2.37
C ILE A 429 10.26 -13.32 -1.33
N LYS A 430 11.02 -14.43 -1.40
CA LYS A 430 12.14 -14.69 -0.49
C LYS A 430 13.14 -13.55 -0.49
N ARG A 431 13.57 -13.09 -1.68
CA ARG A 431 14.51 -11.97 -1.82
C ARG A 431 14.00 -10.68 -1.20
N CYS A 432 12.70 -10.40 -1.33
CA CYS A 432 12.06 -9.26 -0.69
C CYS A 432 12.12 -9.38 0.84
N LEU A 433 11.73 -10.54 1.39
CA LEU A 433 11.71 -10.78 2.83
C LEU A 433 13.12 -10.85 3.45
N GLN A 434 14.13 -11.29 2.69
CA GLN A 434 15.54 -11.31 3.12
C GLN A 434 16.10 -9.91 3.43
N THR A 435 15.50 -8.85 2.92
CA THR A 435 15.87 -7.47 3.27
C THR A 435 15.49 -7.11 4.72
N LYS A 436 14.57 -7.85 5.32
CA LYS A 436 14.18 -7.75 6.73
C LYS A 436 14.75 -8.91 7.57
N TRP A 437 14.65 -10.14 7.07
CA TRP A 437 15.12 -11.35 7.73
C TRP A 437 16.16 -12.05 6.87
N SER A 438 17.43 -11.71 7.04
CA SER A 438 18.53 -12.09 6.12
C SER A 438 18.61 -13.58 5.78
N TYR A 439 18.23 -14.44 6.72
CA TYR A 439 18.31 -15.90 6.61
C TYR A 439 16.92 -16.55 6.71
N ILE A 440 15.93 -15.94 6.06
CA ILE A 440 14.59 -16.49 5.95
C ILE A 440 14.48 -17.55 4.85
N GLU A 441 13.85 -18.67 5.19
CA GLU A 441 13.48 -19.75 4.29
C GLU A 441 11.95 -19.90 4.27
N LEU A 442 11.37 -20.23 3.10
CA LEU A 442 9.92 -20.23 2.90
C LEU A 442 9.42 -21.56 2.36
N LEU A 443 8.61 -22.24 3.17
CA LEU A 443 7.99 -23.53 2.85
C LEU A 443 6.51 -23.31 2.55
N TRP A 444 6.16 -23.16 1.28
CA TRP A 444 4.77 -22.99 0.85
C TRP A 444 4.02 -24.33 0.81
N THR A 445 2.71 -24.29 1.06
CA THR A 445 1.83 -25.47 0.99
C THR A 445 1.52 -25.90 -0.45
N THR A 446 1.82 -25.06 -1.44
CA THR A 446 1.66 -25.33 -2.86
C THR A 446 2.96 -25.79 -3.51
N GLU A 447 2.86 -26.55 -4.61
CA GLU A 447 4.04 -27.01 -5.36
C GLU A 447 4.89 -25.88 -5.93
N ARG A 448 4.26 -24.73 -6.24
CA ARG A 448 4.93 -23.54 -6.73
C ARG A 448 4.86 -22.44 -5.69
N SER A 449 5.94 -21.67 -5.59
CA SER A 449 5.96 -20.46 -4.78
C SER A 449 5.01 -19.40 -5.34
N PRO A 450 4.38 -18.55 -4.50
CA PRO A 450 3.49 -17.50 -4.96
C PRO A 450 4.21 -16.50 -5.86
N SER A 451 3.49 -15.94 -6.83
CA SER A 451 4.02 -14.93 -7.74
C SER A 451 3.92 -13.52 -7.15
N LEU A 452 4.96 -12.71 -7.36
CA LEU A 452 4.90 -11.26 -7.15
C LEU A 452 4.33 -10.48 -8.37
N ASN A 453 4.04 -11.17 -9.48
CA ASN A 453 3.47 -10.61 -10.71
C ASN A 453 2.23 -11.35 -11.16
#